data_AF-Q473A6-F1
#
_entry.id   AF-Q473A6-F1
#
_cell.length_a   1.000
_cell.length_b   1.000
_cell.length_c   1.000
_cell.angle_alpha   90.00
_cell.angle_beta   90.00
_cell.angle_gamma   90.00
#
_symmetry.space_group_name_H-M   'P 1'
#
loop_
_entity.id
_entity.type
_entity.pdbx_description
1 polymer ?
#
loop_
_entity_poly.entity_id
_entity_poly.type
_entity_poly.pdbx_seq_one_letter_code
_entity_poly.pdbx_strand_id
1 'polypeptide(L)' 'MPWNSSYFPISMKNLQPEVRAKAIAIANALLEQGYGEGMAIRIGIAQAHRWAERHAVENAAMRSPAHYRP' A
#
# COMPACT_ATOMS: atom_id res chain seq x y z
N MET A 1 -15.53 7.51 8.51
CA MET A 1 -14.44 7.58 9.51
C MET A 1 -13.14 7.21 8.81
N PRO A 2 -12.03 7.91 9.06
CA PRO A 2 -10.73 7.50 8.52
C PRO A 2 -10.19 6.28 9.26
N TRP A 3 -9.71 5.29 8.52
CA TRP A 3 -9.06 4.10 9.08
C TRP A 3 -7.65 4.42 9.58
N ASN A 4 -7.15 3.61 10.50
CA ASN A 4 -5.79 3.70 11.04
C ASN A 4 -5.19 2.30 11.26
N SER A 5 -3.95 2.24 11.71
CA SER A 5 -3.20 0.99 11.90
C SER A 5 -3.84 0.01 12.90
N SER A 6 -4.67 0.49 13.82
CA SER A 6 -5.40 -0.30 14.82
C SER A 6 -6.86 -0.57 14.43
N TYR A 7 -7.44 0.28 13.58
CA TYR A 7 -8.84 0.20 13.14
C TYR A 7 -8.94 0.34 11.63
N PHE A 8 -8.98 -0.80 10.95
CA PHE A 8 -8.99 -0.91 9.49
C PHE A 8 -10.00 -1.96 9.01
N PRO A 9 -10.38 -1.97 7.72
CA PRO A 9 -11.33 -2.93 7.17
C PRO A 9 -10.82 -4.36 7.27
N ILE A 10 -11.71 -5.32 7.54
CA ILE A 10 -11.31 -6.73 7.68
C ILE A 10 -10.61 -7.28 6.41
N SER A 11 -10.95 -6.74 5.23
CA SER A 11 -10.28 -7.03 3.96
C SER A 11 -8.78 -6.70 3.94
N MET A 12 -8.32 -5.81 4.82
CA MET A 12 -6.90 -5.42 4.95
C MET A 12 -6.14 -6.24 6.01
N LYS A 13 -6.81 -7.10 6.78
CA LYS A 13 -6.20 -7.83 7.92
C LYS A 13 -5.00 -8.69 7.54
N ASN A 14 -5.06 -9.34 6.38
CA ASN A 14 -4.02 -10.27 5.92
C ASN A 14 -2.92 -9.60 5.10
N LEU A 15 -2.96 -8.28 4.94
CA LEU A 15 -1.90 -7.54 4.26
C LEU A 15 -0.67 -7.43 5.17
N GLN A 16 0.51 -7.41 4.57
CA GLN A 16 1.74 -7.06 5.30
C GLN A 16 1.60 -5.66 5.92
N PRO A 17 2.19 -5.38 7.09
CA PRO A 17 1.99 -4.11 7.81
C PRO A 17 2.23 -2.86 6.96
N GLU A 18 3.29 -2.88 6.15
CA GLU A 18 3.66 -1.78 5.27
C GLU A 18 2.63 -1.56 4.14
N VAL A 19 2.19 -2.65 3.50
CA VAL A 19 1.15 -2.63 2.47
C VAL A 19 -0.18 -2.17 3.06
N ARG A 20 -0.53 -2.63 4.26
CA ARG A 20 -1.74 -2.21 4.97
C ARG A 20 -1.72 -0.72 5.26
N ALA A 21 -0.61 -0.19 5.78
CA ALA A 21 -0.47 1.23 6.05
C ALA A 21 -0.66 2.06 4.78
N LYS A 22 -0.08 1.63 3.66
CA LYS A 22 -0.27 2.29 2.37
C LYS A 22 -1.71 2.19 1.86
N ALA A 23 -2.36 1.04 2.02
CA ALA A 23 -3.75 0.84 1.62
C ALA A 23 -4.69 1.75 2.43
N ILE A 24 -4.48 1.88 3.73
CA ILE A 24 -5.22 2.79 4.62
C ILE A 24 -5.09 4.24 4.15
N ALA A 25 -3.87 4.71 3.88
CA ALA A 25 -3.62 6.07 3.43
C ALA A 25 -4.38 6.40 2.13
N ILE A 26 -4.32 5.51 1.14
CA ILE A 26 -5.00 5.69 -0.15
C ILE A 26 -6.51 5.63 0.01
N ALA A 27 -7.01 4.67 0.79
CA ALA A 27 -8.44 4.51 0.97
C ALA A 27 -9.06 5.70 1.75
N ASN A 28 -8.35 6.24 2.75
CA ASN A 28 -8.76 7.47 3.43
C ASN A 28 -8.81 8.68 2.48
N ALA A 29 -7.80 8.86 1.64
CA ALA A 29 -7.78 9.95 0.65
C ALA A 29 -8.95 9.85 -0.36
N LEU A 30 -9.37 8.63 -0.70
CA LEU A 30 -10.54 8.40 -1.57
C LEU A 30 -11.86 8.71 -0.83
N LEU A 31 -11.97 8.32 0.44
CA LEU A 31 -13.13 8.67 1.26
C LEU A 31 -13.29 10.19 1.40
N GLU A 32 -12.18 10.92 1.60
CA GLU A 32 -12.18 12.38 1.65
C GLU A 32 -12.63 13.03 0.33
N GLN A 33 -12.36 12.37 -0.80
CA GLN A 33 -12.84 12.78 -2.12
C GLN A 33 -14.31 12.39 -2.39
N GLY A 34 -14.99 11.77 -1.44
CA GLY A 34 -16.39 11.35 -1.57
C GLY A 34 -16.62 10.01 -2.27
N TYR A 35 -15.56 9.22 -2.46
CA TYR A 35 -15.72 7.86 -2.99
C TYR A 35 -16.40 6.96 -1.96
N GLY A 36 -17.22 6.02 -2.45
CA GLY A 36 -17.86 5.02 -1.60
C GLY A 36 -16.86 4.10 -0.93
N GLU A 37 -17.17 3.70 0.31
CA GLU A 37 -16.28 2.89 1.17
C GLU A 37 -15.76 1.63 0.50
N GLY A 38 -16.64 0.81 -0.09
CA GLY A 38 -16.24 -0.41 -0.79
C GLY A 38 -15.33 -0.15 -1.99
N MET A 39 -15.49 0.98 -2.68
CA MET A 39 -14.63 1.36 -3.79
C MET A 39 -13.26 1.82 -3.28
N ALA A 40 -13.25 2.65 -2.24
CA ALA A 40 -12.03 3.14 -1.59
C ALA A 40 -11.16 1.97 -1.07
N ILE A 41 -11.77 0.96 -0.44
CA ILE A 41 -11.07 -0.24 0.05
C ILE A 41 -10.41 -0.99 -1.11
N ARG A 42 -11.17 -1.31 -2.16
CA ARG A 42 -10.66 -2.08 -3.32
C ARG A 42 -9.51 -1.36 -4.01
N ILE A 43 -9.67 -0.06 -4.28
CA ILE A 43 -8.63 0.75 -4.95
C ILE A 43 -7.40 0.88 -4.05
N GLY A 44 -7.60 1.12 -2.75
CA GLY A 44 -6.53 1.24 -1.77
C GLY A 44 -5.66 -0.02 -1.70
N ILE A 45 -6.28 -1.20 -1.59
CA ILE A 45 -5.57 -2.48 -1.58
C ILE A 45 -4.79 -2.69 -2.90
N ALA A 46 -5.44 -2.49 -4.04
CA ALA A 46 -4.81 -2.70 -5.35
C ALA A 46 -3.62 -1.76 -5.60
N GLN A 47 -3.74 -0.50 -5.22
CA GLN A 47 -2.63 0.46 -5.35
C GLN A 47 -1.49 0.17 -4.36
N ALA A 48 -1.81 -0.25 -3.13
CA ALA A 48 -0.81 -0.60 -2.13
C ALA A 48 0.04 -1.79 -2.55
N HIS A 49 -0.55 -2.82 -3.17
CA HIS A 49 0.21 -3.95 -3.73
C HIS A 49 1.18 -3.51 -4.82
N ARG A 50 0.71 -2.71 -5.79
CA ARG A 50 1.59 -2.18 -6.85
C ARG A 50 2.73 -1.32 -6.32
N TRP A 51 2.46 -0.55 -5.27
CA TRP A 51 3.47 0.24 -4.58
C TRP A 51 4.51 -0.67 -3.92
N ALA A 52 4.07 -1.72 -3.22
CA ALA A 52 4.96 -2.66 -2.53
C ALA A 52 5.83 -3.47 -3.49
N GLU A 53 5.27 -3.90 -4.63
CA GLU A 53 6.04 -4.58 -5.69
C GLU A 53 7.18 -3.70 -6.20
N ARG A 54 6.92 -2.42 -6.45
CA ARG A 54 7.95 -1.47 -6.90
C ARG A 54 9.00 -1.20 -5.82
N HIS A 55 8.57 -1.01 -4.57
CA HIS A 55 9.49 -0.79 -3.44
C HIS A 55 10.34 -2.03 -3.11
N ALA A 56 9.80 -3.24 -3.29
CA ALA A 56 10.57 -4.47 -3.14
C ALA A 56 11.67 -4.58 -4.22
N VAL A 57 11.34 -4.23 -5.47
CA VAL A 57 12.30 -4.20 -6.58
C VAL A 57 13.39 -3.14 -6.34
N GLU A 58 13.03 -1.95 -5.89
CA GLU A 58 13.98 -0.87 -5.58
C GLU A 58 14.92 -1.25 -4.43
N ASN A 59 14.38 -1.83 -3.34
CA ASN A 59 15.19 -2.34 -2.25
C ASN A 59 16.13 -3.49 -2.68
N ALA A 60 15.71 -4.34 -3.61
CA ALA A 60 16.57 -5.39 -4.16
C ALA A 60 17.68 -4.81 -5.07
N ALA A 61 17.36 -3.80 -5.88
CA ALA A 61 18.32 -3.10 -6.73
C ALA A 61 19.37 -2.34 -5.90
N MET A 62 18.97 -1.66 -4.81
CA MET A 62 19.89 -0.94 -3.93
C MET A 62 20.77 -1.87 -3.08
N ARG A 63 20.30 -3.07 -2.75
CA ARG A 63 21.06 -4.08 -1.96
C ARG A 63 22.03 -4.91 -2.80
N SER A 64 22.12 -4.69 -4.11
CA SER A 64 23.05 -5.41 -4.99
C SER A 64 24.35 -4.61 -5.16
N PRO A 65 25.49 -5.05 -4.58
CA PRO A 65 26.79 -4.42 -4.83
C PRO A 65 27.36 -4.97 -6.13
N ALA A 66 26.82 -4.54 -7.27
CA ALA A 66 27.36 -4.95 -8.58
C ALA A 66 27.11 -3.90 -9.66
N HIS A 67 27.59 -2.67 -9.42
CA HIS A 67 28.04 -1.82 -10.53
C HIS A 67 29.55 -2.01 -10.70
N TYR A 68 29.98 -3.19 -11.14
CA TYR A 68 31.26 -3.32 -11.85
C TYR A 68 30.94 -3.25 -13.34
N ARG A 69 31.33 -2.14 -13.96
CA ARG A 69 31.26 -1.94 -15.42
C ARG A 69 32.67 -2.23 -15.95
N PRO A 70 32.85 -3.12 -16.94
CA PRO A 70 34.14 -3.29 -17.61
C PRO A 70 34.53 -2.02 -18.38
#